data_AF-A0A6G3X198-F1
#
_entry.id   AF-A0A6G3X198-F1
#
_cell.length_a   1.000
_cell.length_b   1.000
_cell.length_c   1.000
_cell.angle_alpha   90.00
_cell.angle_beta   90.00
_cell.angle_gamma   90.00
#
_symmetry.space_group_name_H-M   'P 1'
#
loop_
_entity.id
_entity.type
_entity.pdbx_description
1 polymer ?
#
loop_
_entity_poly.entity_id
_entity_poly.type
_entity_poly.pdbx_seq_one_letter_code
_entity_poly.pdbx_strand_id
1 'polypeptide(L)' 'SGVARDELFVTTKLWNSEQGHDSTLRAFDASLDKLGLDYVDLYLIHWPVPAKDAYTDTYKAFEKILADGRAKAIG' A
#
# COMPACT_ATOMS: atom_id res chain seq x y z
N SER A 1 -21.97 -5.44 5.22
CA SER A 1 -22.66 -4.13 5.28
C SER A 1 -23.17 -3.83 3.88
N GLY A 2 -24.43 -3.45 3.69
CA GLY A 2 -24.96 -3.14 2.35
C GLY A 2 -24.49 -1.79 1.79
N VAL A 3 -23.31 -1.32 2.19
CA VAL A 3 -22.74 -0.01 1.80
C VAL A 3 -21.90 -0.22 0.55
N ALA A 4 -22.05 0.66 -0.45
CA ALA A 4 -21.29 0.58 -1.68
C ALA A 4 -19.79 0.85 -1.43
N ARG A 5 -18.90 0.22 -2.19
CA ARG A 5 -17.45 0.32 -1.98
C ARG A 5 -16.92 1.74 -2.19
N ASP A 6 -17.49 2.47 -3.15
CA ASP A 6 -17.13 3.85 -3.51
C ASP A 6 -17.60 4.90 -2.49
N GLU A 7 -18.47 4.53 -1.55
CA GLU A 7 -18.84 5.36 -0.39
C GLU A 7 -17.85 5.18 0.79
N LEU A 8 -16.93 4.22 0.71
CA LEU A 8 -15.95 3.94 1.75
C LEU A 8 -14.58 4.53 1.39
N PHE A 9 -13.90 5.06 2.39
CA PHE A 9 -12.49 5.42 2.32
C PHE A 9 -11.68 4.47 3.18
N VAL A 10 -10.89 3.60 2.54
CA VAL A 10 -10.06 2.59 3.21
C VAL A 10 -8.59 2.97 3.11
N THR A 11 -7.96 3.11 4.28
CA THR A 11 -6.52 3.33 4.42
C THR A 11 -5.85 2.11 5.04
N THR A 12 -4.75 1.66 4.46
CA THR A 12 -3.86 0.68 5.09
C THR A 12 -2.40 1.10 4.91
N LYS A 13 -1.46 0.39 5.54
CA LYS A 13 -0.06 0.82 5.66
C LYS A 13 0.90 -0.34 5.42
N LEU A 14 2.01 -0.05 4.75
CA LEU A 14 3.14 -0.97 4.64
C LEU A 14 3.88 -1.05 5.96
N TRP A 15 4.02 -2.26 6.51
CA TRP A 15 4.77 -2.49 7.75
C TRP A 15 6.28 -2.47 7.52
N ASN A 16 7.04 -2.11 8.56
CA ASN A 16 8.49 -1.87 8.51
C ASN A 16 9.31 -3.05 7.96
N SER A 17 8.90 -4.30 8.27
CA SER A 17 9.60 -5.50 7.78
C SER A 17 9.54 -5.65 6.26
N GLU A 18 8.49 -5.13 5.64
CA GLU A 18 8.16 -5.37 4.23
C GLU A 18 8.73 -4.31 3.27
N GLN A 19 9.43 -3.29 3.77
CA GLN A 19 10.07 -2.28 2.92
C GLN A 19 11.10 -2.86 1.95
N GLY A 20 11.16 -2.26 0.77
CA GLY A 20 11.88 -2.75 -0.43
C GLY A 20 10.90 -2.88 -1.59
N HIS A 21 11.38 -2.75 -2.84
CA HIS A 21 10.49 -2.66 -4.00
C HIS A 21 9.55 -3.88 -4.14
N ASP A 22 10.10 -5.07 -4.36
CA ASP A 22 9.28 -6.26 -4.62
C ASP A 22 8.57 -6.77 -3.37
N SER A 23 9.16 -6.59 -2.19
CA SER A 23 8.51 -6.95 -0.92
C SER A 23 7.30 -6.07 -0.66
N THR A 24 7.37 -4.78 -1.01
CA THR A 24 6.23 -3.86 -0.93
C THR A 24 5.08 -4.30 -1.83
N LEU A 25 5.36 -4.71 -3.08
CA LEU A 25 4.33 -5.20 -3.98
C LEU A 25 3.64 -6.45 -3.42
N ARG A 26 4.40 -7.43 -2.91
CA ARG A 26 3.84 -8.63 -2.27
C ARG A 26 3.04 -8.31 -0.99
N ALA A 27 3.53 -7.39 -0.17
CA ALA A 27 2.84 -6.98 1.06
C ALA A 27 1.55 -6.20 0.77
N PHE A 28 1.52 -5.47 -0.33
CA PHE A 28 0.33 -4.79 -0.81
C PHE A 28 -0.72 -5.80 -1.32
N ASP A 29 -0.31 -6.79 -2.12
CA ASP A 29 -1.18 -7.90 -2.55
C ASP A 29 -1.79 -8.61 -1.34
N ALA A 30 -0.97 -8.98 -0.37
CA ALA A 30 -1.43 -9.62 0.86
C ALA A 30 -2.37 -8.72 1.69
N SER A 31 -2.23 -7.40 1.59
CA SER A 31 -3.14 -6.45 2.26
C SER A 31 -4.51 -6.45 1.60
N LEU A 32 -4.55 -6.40 0.27
CA LEU A 32 -5.79 -6.45 -0.51
C LEU A 32 -6.52 -7.79 -0.31
N ASP A 33 -5.81 -8.91 -0.32
CA ASP A 33 -6.38 -10.24 -0.07
C ASP A 33 -7.02 -10.33 1.32
N LYS A 34 -6.35 -9.82 2.36
CA LYS A 34 -6.88 -9.81 3.73
C LYS A 34 -8.09 -8.90 3.89
N LEU A 35 -8.11 -7.78 3.18
CA LEU A 35 -9.22 -6.83 3.19
C LEU A 35 -10.38 -7.30 2.30
N GLY A 36 -10.14 -8.22 1.37
CA GLY A 36 -11.10 -8.62 0.35
C GLY A 36 -11.45 -7.48 -0.60
N LEU A 37 -10.45 -6.67 -0.98
CA LEU A 37 -10.63 -5.47 -1.80
C LEU A 37 -9.75 -5.52 -3.05
N ASP A 38 -10.22 -4.94 -4.15
CA ASP A 38 -9.40 -4.77 -5.36
C ASP A 38 -8.47 -3.54 -5.27
N TYR A 39 -8.83 -2.56 -4.43
CA TYR A 39 -8.08 -1.33 -4.24
C TYR A 39 -8.29 -0.71 -2.84
N VAL A 40 -7.35 0.13 -2.43
CA VAL A 40 -7.47 1.03 -1.27
C VAL A 40 -7.46 2.48 -1.70
N ASP A 41 -8.02 3.34 -0.86
CA ASP A 41 -8.10 4.78 -1.15
C ASP A 41 -6.78 5.48 -0.81
N LEU A 42 -6.09 5.00 0.24
CA LEU A 42 -4.77 5.48 0.64
C LEU A 42 -3.87 4.34 1.13
N TYR A 43 -2.63 4.30 0.61
CA TYR A 43 -1.58 3.40 1.11
C TYR A 43 -0.38 4.18 1.61
N LEU A 44 0.07 3.88 2.84
CA LEU A 44 1.10 4.65 3.53
C LEU A 44 2.34 3.83 3.89
N ILE A 45 3.53 4.43 3.80
CA ILE A 45 4.71 3.92 4.52
C ILE A 45 4.47 4.18 6.01
N HIS A 46 4.42 3.12 6.84
CA HIS A 46 4.09 3.29 8.26
C HIS A 46 5.18 4.11 9.00
N TRP A 47 6.46 3.81 8.74
CA TRP A 47 7.61 4.56 9.26
C TRP A 47 8.78 4.50 8.26
N PRO A 48 9.67 5.50 8.16
CA PRO A 48 10.74 5.52 7.15
C PRO A 48 11.87 4.52 7.39
N VAL A 49 12.06 4.02 8.62
CA VAL A 49 13.13 3.08 9.03
C VAL A 49 14.50 3.40 8.38
N PRO A 50 15.11 4.56 8.67
CA PRO A 50 16.30 5.04 7.94
C PRO A 50 17.48 4.07 7.96
N ALA A 51 17.64 3.28 9.04
CA ALA A 51 18.69 2.27 9.16
C ALA A 51 18.59 1.13 8.12
N LYS A 52 17.43 0.93 7.49
CA LYS A 52 17.23 -0.04 6.41
C LYS A 52 17.50 0.57 5.02
N ASP A 53 17.48 1.90 4.93
CA ASP A 53 17.67 2.69 3.70
C ASP A 53 16.83 2.21 2.50
N ALA A 54 15.64 1.68 2.76
CA ALA A 54 14.77 1.05 1.76
C ALA A 54 13.57 1.94 1.36
N TYR A 55 13.41 3.11 1.98
CA TYR A 55 12.22 3.95 1.81
C TYR A 55 12.10 4.53 0.40
N THR A 56 13.20 4.84 -0.28
CA THR A 56 13.16 5.31 -1.68
C THR A 56 12.69 4.22 -2.64
N ASP A 57 13.21 3.00 -2.51
CA ASP A 57 12.78 1.87 -3.35
C ASP A 57 11.34 1.42 -3.02
N THR A 58 10.95 1.55 -1.75
CA THR A 58 9.56 1.39 -1.32
C THR A 58 8.64 2.40 -2.01
N TYR A 59 9.06 3.66 -2.09
CA TYR A 59 8.25 4.70 -2.74
C TYR A 59 8.10 4.46 -4.25
N LYS A 60 9.12 3.96 -4.94
CA LYS A 60 9.01 3.51 -6.34
C LYS A 60 7.97 2.41 -6.52
N ALA A 61 7.88 1.47 -5.57
CA ALA A 61 6.81 0.46 -5.59
C ALA A 61 5.43 1.08 -5.34
N PHE A 62 5.34 2.10 -4.48
CA PHE A 62 4.09 2.86 -4.29
C PHE A 62 3.67 3.60 -5.56
N GLU A 63 4.61 4.22 -6.29
CA GLU A 63 4.33 4.86 -7.59
C GLU A 63 3.77 3.85 -8.61
N LYS A 64 4.31 2.62 -8.63
CA LYS A 64 3.74 1.53 -9.44
C LYS A 64 2.31 1.18 -8.99
N ILE A 65 2.08 1.00 -7.69
CA ILE A 65 0.75 0.68 -7.14
C ILE A 65 -0.28 1.77 -7.50
N LEU A 66 0.14 3.04 -7.45
CA LEU A 66 -0.66 4.20 -7.86
C LEU A 66 -0.96 4.16 -9.37
N ALA A 67 0.06 3.96 -10.21
CA ALA A 67 -0.08 3.88 -11.66
C ALA A 67 -0.99 2.73 -12.11
N ASP A 68 -0.95 1.59 -11.40
CA ASP A 68 -1.83 0.44 -11.61
C ASP A 68 -3.27 0.69 -11.08
N GLY A 69 -3.52 1.82 -10.41
CA GLY A 69 -4.83 2.21 -9.89
C GLY A 69 -5.32 1.42 -8.67
N ARG A 70 -4.42 0.62 -8.07
CA ARG A 70 -4.72 -0.27 -6.94
C ARG A 70 -4.66 0.45 -5.59
N ALA A 71 -3.95 1.58 -5.51
CA ALA A 71 -4.18 2.61 -4.50
C ALA A 71 -4.58 3.92 -5.19
N LYS A 72 -5.58 4.64 -4.68
CA LYS A 72 -5.99 5.95 -5.25
C LYS A 72 -5.06 7.09 -4.87
N ALA A 73 -4.41 6.98 -3.71
CA ALA A 73 -3.37 7.88 -3.23
C ALA A 73 -2.30 7.10 -2.46
N ILE A 74 -1.09 7.67 -2.41
CA ILE A 74 0.06 7.11 -1.72
C ILE A 74 0.72 8.16 -0.83
N GLY A 75 1.35 7.74 0.28
CA GLY A 75 2.06 8.64 1.20
C GLY A 75 2.93 7.95 2.23
#